data_AF-A6XNX6-F1
#
_entry.id   AF-A6XNX6-F1
#
_cell.length_a   1.000
_cell.length_b   1.000
_cell.length_c   1.000
_cell.angle_alpha   90.00
_cell.angle_beta   90.00
_cell.angle_gamma   90.00
#
_symmetry.space_group_name_H-M   'P 1'
#
loop_
_entity.id
_entity.type
_entity.pdbx_description
1 polymer ?
#
loop_
_entity_poly.entity_id
_entity_poly.type
_entity_poly.pdbx_seq_one_letter_code
_entity_poly.pdbx_strand_id
1 'polypeptide(L)' 'NGEVMPGQWEFQVGPSVGIEAGDHIWCARYILERIT' A
#
# COMPACT_ATOMS: atom_id res chain seq x y z
N ASN A 1 4.49 -2.92 -8.04
CA ASN A 1 4.71 -3.72 -9.27
C ASN A 1 3.40 -4.41 -9.67
N GLY A 2 3.26 -4.80 -10.94
CA GLY A 2 2.16 -5.69 -11.35
C GLY A 2 2.45 -7.11 -10.88
N GLU A 3 1.42 -7.80 -10.41
CA GLU A 3 1.50 -9.17 -9.91
C GLU A 3 1.11 -10.19 -11.00
N VAL A 4 1.32 -11.48 -10.71
CA VAL A 4 1.16 -12.56 -11.70
C VAL A 4 -0.27 -12.67 -12.25
N MET A 5 -1.27 -12.39 -11.41
CA MET A 5 -2.67 -12.42 -11.82
C MET A 5 -3.06 -11.15 -12.58
N PRO A 6 -3.79 -11.26 -13.72
CA PRO A 6 -4.31 -10.08 -14.43
C PRO A 6 -5.13 -9.17 -13.52
N GLY A 7 -4.73 -7.91 -13.42
CA GLY A 7 -5.38 -6.90 -12.58
C GLY A 7 -4.91 -6.87 -11.12
N GLN A 8 -4.01 -7.76 -10.70
CA GLN A 8 -3.40 -7.73 -9.37
C GLN A 8 -2.17 -6.82 -9.36
N TRP A 9 -2.03 -6.01 -8.31
CA TRP A 9 -0.92 -5.07 -8.12
C TRP A 9 -0.43 -5.11 -6.67
N GLU A 10 0.87 -4.88 -6.48
CA GLU A 10 1.52 -4.71 -5.18
C GLU A 10 2.22 -3.34 -5.12
N PHE A 11 2.33 -2.74 -3.94
CA PHE A 11 3.23 -1.62 -3.68
C PHE A 11 3.83 -1.76 -2.28
N GLN A 12 5.06 -1.28 -2.12
CA GLN A 12 5.81 -1.39 -0.88
C GLN A 12 5.71 -0.08 -0.09
N VAL A 13 5.54 -0.20 1.23
CA VAL A 13 5.58 0.92 2.18
C VAL A 13 6.70 0.64 3.18
N GLY A 14 7.77 1.44 3.14
CA GLY A 14 8.85 1.37 4.13
C GLY A 14 10.26 1.66 3.57
N PRO A 15 11.30 1.61 4.44
CA PRO A 15 11.22 1.24 5.86
C PRO A 15 10.48 2.27 6.71
N SER A 16 9.83 1.84 7.78
CA SER A 16 9.10 2.70 8.74
C SER A 16 9.31 2.17 10.16
N VAL A 17 9.30 3.05 11.16
CA VAL A 17 9.69 2.70 12.53
C VAL A 17 8.47 2.54 13.41
N GLY A 18 8.36 1.39 14.08
CA GLY A 18 7.33 1.15 15.09
C GLY A 18 5.91 1.39 14.56
N ILE A 19 5.16 2.26 15.25
CA ILE A 19 3.75 2.53 14.96
C ILE A 19 3.50 3.23 13.62
N GLU A 20 4.49 3.99 13.13
CA GLU A 20 4.39 4.74 11.88
C GLU A 20 4.14 3.83 10.66
N ALA A 21 4.61 2.57 10.72
CA ALA A 21 4.34 1.59 9.68
C ALA A 21 2.83 1.34 9.51
N GLY A 22 2.08 1.30 10.63
CA GLY A 22 0.63 1.11 10.62
C GLY A 22 -0.10 2.33 10.04
N ASP A 23 0.30 3.53 10.45
CA ASP A 23 -0.28 4.79 9.97
C ASP A 23 -0.07 4.96 8.45
N HIS A 24 1.13 4.68 7.96
CA HIS A 24 1.43 4.74 6.53
C HIS A 24 0.62 3.72 5.71
N ILE A 25 0.47 2.49 6.21
CA ILE A 25 -0.34 1.46 5.53
C ILE A 25 -1.81 1.89 5.44
N TRP A 26 -2.39 2.43 6.51
CA TRP A 26 -3.78 2.88 6.50
C TRP A 26 -4.02 4.04 5.55
N CYS A 27 -3.16 5.06 5.57
CA CYS A 27 -3.22 6.17 4.63
C CYS A 27 -3.04 5.70 3.17
N ALA A 28 -2.10 4.79 2.92
CA ALA A 28 -1.88 4.26 1.57
C ALA A 28 -3.10 3.50 1.05
N ARG A 29 -3.76 2.68 1.88
CA ARG A 29 -5.02 2.00 1.53
C ARG A 29 -6.15 2.97 1.26
N TYR A 30 -6.30 4.00 2.09
CA TYR A 30 -7.30 5.02 1.89
C TYR A 30 -7.10 5.75 0.55
N ILE A 31 -5.87 6.16 0.24
CA ILE A 31 -5.59 6.83 -1.04
C ILE A 31 -5.88 5.88 -2.20
N LEU A 32 -5.43 4.62 -2.12
CA LEU A 32 -5.63 3.62 -3.18
C LEU A 32 -7.13 3.44 -3.50
N GLU A 33 -7.96 3.19 -2.50
CA GLU A 33 -9.41 3.00 -2.66
C GLU A 33 -10.13 4.24 -3.23
N ARG A 34 -9.52 5.42 -3.12
CA ARG A 34 -10.10 6.67 -3.64
C ARG A 34 -9.69 6.98 -5.07
N ILE A 35 -8.63 6.36 -5.57
CA ILE A 35 -8.11 6.59 -6.93
C ILE A 35 -8.38 5.40 -7.86
N THR A 36 -8.67 4.21 -7.33
CA THR A 36 -9.04 3.00 -8.07
C THR A 36 -10.52 2.70 -7.95
#